data_AF-A0A9E0GQR0-F1
#
_entry.id   AF-A0A9E0GQR0-F1
#
_cell.length_a   1.000
_cell.length_b   1.000
_cell.length_c   1.000
_cell.angle_alpha   90.00
_cell.angle_beta   90.00
_cell.angle_gamma   90.00
#
_symmetry.space_group_name_H-M   'P 1'
#
loop_
_entity.id
_entity.type
_entity.pdbx_description
1 polymer ?
#
loop_
_entity_poly.entity_id
_entity_poly.type
_entity_poly.pdbx_seq_one_letter_code
_entity_poly.pdbx_strand_id
1 'polypeptide(L)'
;MTGSDILVVIPHSGVIIPPEIALEDLSDDFPSLLKNIDWYTQWLYDFSDILGNRRLVFPFCSILLEANRNPADIEDCVPLLDVHGRPIYRPGFEPTESMRRAWSEKYLKPFHRRIEEIISSGTGLIFDGHSTVTARGVAENQIELMNFQQTEKDEKPLHYCPDVIVETYAEELRSRLPNVLVTVNASDFFKVHGHVCAAHSVNALKRIGTRAPAFIQETNERLYKNADGTPNVAQINRLRRVFAESLHQTLQSLDESRKIKIINLHSGKQFYNYDCGPKALQTVMHYYGEDVDSNELIEALGTTEDGTPPEEMIRVAKQYGFTVKSGTNWSLKQVKQYVDEGTPVIVLLQAWADRQMTLDEWRRDWDNGHYAIIIGLNKDMLLFEDPASIRRTWLREREFLARWHDMHPKSGEKYEHFGMVLLGKQPATLSFEHMD
;
A
#
# COMPACT_ATOMS: atom_id res chain seq x y z
N MET A 1 -10.89 -4.68 -0.28
CA MET A 1 -11.52 -3.64 -1.12
C MET A 1 -11.85 -4.29 -2.45
N THR A 2 -13.05 -4.11 -2.98
CA THR A 2 -13.46 -4.63 -4.31
C THR A 2 -13.41 -3.52 -5.36
N GLY A 3 -13.51 -3.84 -6.66
CA GLY A 3 -13.56 -2.82 -7.72
C GLY A 3 -14.68 -1.78 -7.54
N SER A 4 -15.79 -2.17 -6.89
CA SER A 4 -16.91 -1.27 -6.58
C SER A 4 -16.58 -0.19 -5.52
N ASP A 5 -15.48 -0.35 -4.78
CA ASP A 5 -15.04 0.59 -3.75
C ASP A 5 -14.28 1.79 -4.34
N ILE A 6 -14.04 1.84 -5.65
CA ILE A 6 -13.32 2.94 -6.32
C ILE A 6 -14.31 4.03 -6.74
N LEU A 7 -13.96 5.29 -6.49
CA LEU A 7 -14.55 6.45 -7.14
C LEU A 7 -13.55 7.02 -8.15
N VAL A 8 -13.92 7.00 -9.43
CA VAL A 8 -13.18 7.72 -10.48
C VAL A 8 -13.77 9.11 -10.63
N VAL A 9 -12.95 10.14 -10.41
CA VAL A 9 -13.30 11.55 -10.59
C VAL A 9 -12.64 12.07 -11.86
N ILE A 10 -13.41 12.78 -12.69
CA ILE A 10 -12.94 13.34 -13.98
C ILE A 10 -13.40 14.81 -14.03
N PRO A 11 -12.59 15.75 -13.53
CA PRO A 11 -13.02 17.13 -13.34
C PRO A 11 -12.93 17.98 -14.61
N HIS A 12 -12.15 17.59 -15.62
CA HIS A 12 -11.76 18.47 -16.73
C HIS A 12 -12.23 18.05 -18.13
N SER A 13 -13.05 17.02 -18.28
CA SER A 13 -13.51 16.55 -19.60
C SER A 13 -14.77 17.26 -20.12
N GLY A 14 -15.37 18.11 -19.28
CA GLY A 14 -16.64 18.77 -19.56
C GLY A 14 -16.51 19.85 -20.62
N VAL A 15 -17.60 20.09 -21.36
CA VAL A 15 -17.66 21.10 -22.44
C VAL A 15 -18.94 21.94 -22.37
N ILE A 16 -19.81 21.69 -21.39
CA ILE A 16 -21.05 22.44 -21.25
C ILE A 16 -20.72 23.86 -20.78
N ILE A 17 -21.24 24.86 -21.49
CA ILE A 17 -21.19 26.26 -21.07
C ILE A 17 -22.40 26.51 -20.17
N PRO A 18 -22.21 27.05 -18.95
CA PRO A 18 -23.32 27.45 -18.10
C PRO A 18 -24.29 28.38 -18.83
N PRO A 19 -25.62 28.20 -18.71
CA PRO A 19 -26.60 29.03 -19.41
C PRO A 19 -26.53 30.52 -19.02
N GLU A 20 -25.89 30.85 -17.90
CA GLU A 20 -25.63 32.23 -17.49
C GLU A 20 -24.53 32.92 -18.31
N ILE A 21 -23.74 32.18 -19.09
CA ILE A 21 -22.65 32.69 -19.92
C ILE A 21 -23.10 32.60 -21.37
N ALA A 22 -23.32 33.76 -22.00
CA ALA A 22 -23.62 33.78 -23.43
C ALA A 22 -22.34 33.44 -24.22
N LEU A 23 -22.47 32.68 -25.30
CA LEU A 23 -21.34 32.34 -26.17
C LEU A 23 -20.69 33.59 -26.77
N GLU A 24 -21.49 34.62 -27.00
CA GLU A 24 -21.07 35.90 -27.58
C GLU A 24 -20.21 36.72 -26.62
N ASP A 25 -20.34 36.49 -25.30
CA ASP A 25 -19.56 37.16 -24.25
C ASP A 25 -18.13 36.63 -24.16
N LEU A 26 -17.87 35.44 -24.73
CA LEU A 26 -16.56 34.80 -24.74
C LEU A 26 -15.63 35.43 -25.76
N SER A 27 -14.33 35.41 -25.46
CA SER A 27 -13.31 35.98 -26.32
C SER A 27 -13.26 35.29 -27.69
N ASP A 28 -12.84 36.02 -28.72
CA ASP A 28 -12.67 35.45 -30.07
C ASP A 28 -11.65 34.29 -30.10
N ASP A 29 -10.71 34.27 -29.14
CA ASP A 29 -9.70 33.21 -28.98
C ASP A 29 -10.18 32.04 -28.13
N PHE A 30 -11.42 32.08 -27.58
CA PHE A 30 -11.96 31.01 -26.74
C PHE A 30 -11.82 29.60 -27.35
N PRO A 31 -12.07 29.38 -28.66
CA PRO A 31 -11.87 28.06 -29.27
C PRO A 31 -10.43 27.53 -29.15
N SER A 32 -9.41 28.40 -29.08
CA SER A 32 -8.02 27.98 -28.90
C SER A 32 -7.71 27.59 -27.45
N LEU A 33 -8.44 28.17 -26.48
CA LEU A 33 -8.32 27.83 -25.06
C LEU A 33 -8.78 26.40 -24.76
N LEU A 34 -9.71 25.88 -25.56
CA LEU A 34 -10.25 24.52 -25.42
C LEU A 34 -9.20 23.41 -25.60
N LYS A 35 -8.00 23.73 -26.09
CA LYS A 35 -6.86 22.78 -26.12
C LYS A 35 -6.42 22.33 -24.73
N ASN A 36 -6.76 23.09 -23.68
CA ASN A 36 -6.43 22.79 -22.30
C ASN A 36 -7.51 21.96 -21.57
N ILE A 37 -8.53 21.50 -22.28
CA ILE A 37 -9.51 20.53 -21.77
C ILE A 37 -8.90 19.13 -21.81
N ASP A 38 -9.22 18.31 -20.81
CA ASP A 38 -8.75 16.92 -20.71
C ASP A 38 -9.56 16.02 -21.64
N TRP A 39 -9.39 16.21 -22.96
CA TRP A 39 -10.19 15.55 -23.98
C TRP A 39 -10.16 14.03 -23.87
N TYR A 40 -11.35 13.43 -23.97
CA TYR A 40 -11.62 11.98 -23.98
C TYR A 40 -11.31 11.24 -22.67
N THR A 41 -10.89 11.93 -21.60
CA THR A 41 -10.64 11.31 -20.30
C THR A 41 -11.90 10.66 -19.70
N GLN A 42 -13.09 11.18 -20.01
CA GLN A 42 -14.38 10.56 -19.66
C GLN A 42 -14.60 9.17 -20.25
N TRP A 43 -13.89 8.82 -21.33
CA TRP A 43 -13.89 7.48 -21.93
C TRP A 43 -12.67 6.68 -21.51
N LEU A 44 -11.51 7.33 -21.35
CA LEU A 44 -10.26 6.71 -20.91
C LEU A 44 -10.35 6.14 -19.49
N TYR A 45 -11.05 6.83 -18.59
CA TYR A 45 -11.21 6.43 -17.20
C TYR A 45 -12.59 5.83 -16.90
N ASP A 46 -13.31 5.38 -17.93
CA ASP A 46 -14.55 4.64 -17.75
C ASP A 46 -14.28 3.15 -17.54
N PHE A 47 -14.25 2.75 -16.27
CA PHE A 47 -14.02 1.36 -15.86
C PHE A 47 -15.29 0.68 -15.36
N SER A 48 -16.44 1.37 -15.45
CA SER A 48 -17.68 0.96 -14.78
C SER A 48 -18.18 -0.42 -15.22
N ASP A 49 -17.96 -0.78 -16.48
CA ASP A 49 -18.29 -2.09 -17.04
C ASP A 49 -17.34 -3.22 -16.60
N ILE A 50 -16.13 -2.89 -16.14
CA ILE A 50 -15.09 -3.85 -15.75
C ILE A 50 -15.04 -4.03 -14.23
N LEU A 51 -15.08 -2.92 -13.48
CA LEU A 51 -14.91 -2.90 -12.02
C LEU A 51 -16.21 -2.73 -11.23
N GLY A 52 -17.28 -2.28 -11.89
CA GLY A 52 -18.49 -1.86 -11.19
C GLY A 52 -18.27 -0.64 -10.29
N ASN A 53 -17.24 0.17 -10.58
CA ASN A 53 -16.88 1.34 -9.79
C ASN A 53 -17.88 2.49 -9.99
N ARG A 54 -17.85 3.45 -9.06
CA ARG A 54 -18.56 4.72 -9.23
C ARG A 54 -17.71 5.70 -10.01
N ARG A 55 -18.37 6.53 -10.81
CA ARG A 55 -17.73 7.56 -11.63
C ARG A 55 -18.46 8.89 -11.45
N LEU A 56 -17.69 9.96 -11.36
CA LEU A 56 -18.20 11.33 -11.29
C LEU A 56 -17.45 12.20 -12.30
N VAL A 57 -18.16 12.68 -13.30
CA VAL A 57 -17.63 13.60 -14.33
C VAL A 57 -18.19 14.99 -14.09
N PHE A 58 -17.33 15.99 -14.05
CA PHE A 58 -17.79 17.38 -14.05
C PHE A 58 -18.20 17.77 -15.48
N PRO A 59 -19.45 18.16 -15.74
CA PRO A 59 -19.95 18.28 -17.11
C PRO A 59 -19.63 19.63 -17.77
N PHE A 60 -19.33 20.67 -16.97
CA PHE A 60 -19.08 22.02 -17.48
C PHE A 60 -17.63 22.19 -17.95
N CYS A 61 -17.44 23.13 -18.86
CA CYS A 61 -16.12 23.49 -19.41
C CYS A 61 -15.17 23.94 -18.30
N SER A 62 -14.04 23.25 -18.12
CA SER A 62 -13.03 23.56 -17.09
C SER A 62 -12.40 24.94 -17.25
N ILE A 63 -12.38 25.47 -18.48
CA ILE A 63 -11.91 26.84 -18.76
C ILE A 63 -12.82 27.88 -18.10
N LEU A 64 -14.11 27.59 -17.94
CA LEU A 64 -15.09 28.51 -17.35
C LEU A 64 -15.31 28.23 -15.86
N LEU A 65 -15.34 26.95 -15.48
CA LEU A 65 -15.58 26.46 -14.13
C LEU A 65 -14.56 25.37 -13.82
N GLU A 66 -13.54 25.70 -13.05
CA GLU A 66 -12.43 24.81 -12.77
C GLU A 66 -12.71 23.98 -11.50
N ALA A 67 -13.17 22.74 -11.70
CA ALA A 67 -13.60 21.83 -10.63
C ALA A 67 -12.46 21.19 -9.84
N ASN A 68 -11.20 21.34 -10.27
CA ASN A 68 -10.04 20.93 -9.49
C ASN A 68 -9.34 22.11 -8.78
N ARG A 69 -10.10 23.18 -8.49
CA ARG A 69 -9.70 24.31 -7.63
C ARG A 69 -10.66 24.50 -6.47
N ASN A 70 -10.21 25.21 -5.43
CA ASN A 70 -11.02 25.45 -4.24
C ASN A 70 -12.25 26.30 -4.59
N PRO A 71 -13.50 25.85 -4.35
CA PRO A 71 -14.70 26.64 -4.64
C PRO A 71 -14.77 27.98 -3.88
N ALA A 72 -14.00 28.16 -2.81
CA ALA A 72 -13.90 29.44 -2.09
C ALA A 72 -12.95 30.44 -2.78
N ASP A 73 -12.03 29.95 -3.61
CA ASP A 73 -11.02 30.74 -4.33
C ASP A 73 -11.50 31.01 -5.76
N ILE A 74 -12.34 32.03 -5.90
CA ILE A 74 -12.99 32.38 -7.18
C ILE A 74 -12.01 32.81 -8.26
N GLU A 75 -10.82 33.29 -7.88
CA GLU A 75 -9.78 33.64 -8.86
C GLU A 75 -9.29 32.43 -9.62
N ASP A 76 -9.13 31.31 -8.92
CA ASP A 76 -8.71 30.06 -9.52
C ASP A 76 -9.88 29.24 -10.10
N CYS A 77 -11.04 29.21 -9.41
CA CYS A 77 -12.12 28.27 -9.75
C CYS A 77 -13.16 28.80 -10.76
N VAL A 78 -13.25 30.12 -10.94
CA VAL A 78 -14.07 30.76 -11.97
C VAL A 78 -13.22 31.87 -12.62
N PRO A 79 -12.20 31.50 -13.40
CA PRO A 79 -11.17 32.44 -13.82
C PRO A 79 -11.67 33.46 -14.86
N LEU A 80 -11.02 34.62 -14.90
CA LEU A 80 -11.18 35.61 -15.98
C LEU A 80 -10.11 35.44 -17.08
N LEU A 81 -8.99 34.82 -16.74
CA LEU A 81 -7.84 34.59 -17.60
C LEU A 81 -7.48 33.09 -17.59
N ASP A 82 -6.98 32.56 -18.71
CA ASP A 82 -6.42 31.22 -18.72
C ASP A 82 -5.08 31.14 -17.96
N VAL A 83 -4.52 29.94 -17.87
CA VAL A 83 -3.21 29.68 -17.21
C VAL A 83 -2.02 30.42 -17.84
N HIS A 84 -2.20 31.02 -19.03
CA HIS A 84 -1.21 31.82 -19.74
C HIS A 84 -1.55 33.33 -19.72
N GLY A 85 -2.56 33.75 -18.96
CA GLY A 85 -2.99 35.13 -18.86
C GLY A 85 -3.86 35.63 -20.03
N ARG A 86 -4.40 34.74 -20.87
CA ARG A 86 -5.26 35.11 -21.99
C ARG A 86 -6.71 35.31 -21.52
N PRO A 87 -7.42 36.35 -22.00
CA PRO A 87 -8.78 36.64 -21.57
C PRO A 87 -9.77 35.57 -22.04
N ILE A 88 -10.62 35.12 -21.11
CA ILE A 88 -11.69 34.16 -21.39
C ILE A 88 -12.92 34.87 -21.98
N TYR A 89 -13.18 36.10 -21.53
CA TYR A 89 -14.32 36.91 -21.94
C TYR A 89 -13.86 38.07 -22.85
N ARG A 90 -14.79 38.64 -23.61
CA ARG A 90 -14.55 39.90 -24.33
C ARG A 90 -14.38 41.05 -23.33
N PRO A 91 -13.61 42.09 -23.69
CA PRO A 91 -13.49 43.28 -22.85
C PRO A 91 -14.87 43.88 -22.52
N GLY A 92 -15.18 44.04 -21.24
CA GLY A 92 -16.45 44.58 -20.75
C GLY A 92 -17.55 43.54 -20.52
N PHE A 93 -17.28 42.27 -20.82
CA PHE A 93 -18.20 41.14 -20.61
C PHE A 93 -17.69 40.17 -19.52
N GLU A 94 -16.63 40.54 -18.79
CA GLU A 94 -16.15 39.76 -17.66
C GLU A 94 -17.23 39.67 -16.56
N PRO A 95 -17.51 38.47 -16.02
CA PRO A 95 -18.47 38.31 -14.95
C PRO A 95 -17.99 39.01 -13.68
N THR A 96 -18.91 39.68 -13.00
CA THR A 96 -18.61 40.29 -11.70
C THR A 96 -18.24 39.23 -10.66
N GLU A 97 -17.54 39.65 -9.61
CA GLU A 97 -17.22 38.80 -8.46
C GLU A 97 -18.45 38.08 -7.88
N SER A 98 -19.58 38.78 -7.77
CA SER A 98 -20.84 38.21 -7.27
C SER A 98 -21.39 37.11 -8.18
N MET A 99 -21.27 37.28 -9.51
CA MET A 99 -21.69 36.25 -10.48
C MET A 99 -20.80 35.02 -10.35
N ARG A 100 -19.48 35.22 -10.31
CA ARG A 100 -18.49 34.14 -10.15
C ARG A 100 -18.72 33.34 -8.86
N ARG A 101 -18.96 34.01 -7.74
CA ARG A 101 -19.32 33.37 -6.46
C ARG A 101 -20.62 32.57 -6.57
N ALA A 102 -21.64 33.12 -7.22
CA ALA A 102 -22.92 32.43 -7.42
C ALA A 102 -22.75 31.17 -8.29
N TRP A 103 -21.92 31.20 -9.33
CA TRP A 103 -21.63 30.04 -10.17
C TRP A 103 -20.83 28.97 -9.44
N SER A 104 -19.83 29.36 -8.63
CA SER A 104 -19.10 28.41 -7.77
C SER A 104 -20.03 27.70 -6.77
N GLU A 105 -20.93 28.45 -6.11
CA GLU A 105 -21.94 27.88 -5.21
C GLU A 105 -22.91 26.93 -5.94
N LYS A 106 -23.31 27.29 -7.17
CA LYS A 106 -24.29 26.53 -7.95
C LYS A 106 -23.71 25.26 -8.57
N TYR A 107 -22.45 25.26 -8.99
CA TYR A 107 -21.88 24.19 -9.81
C TYR A 107 -20.72 23.45 -9.15
N LEU A 108 -19.78 24.16 -8.53
CA LEU A 108 -18.55 23.55 -7.98
C LEU A 108 -18.77 22.93 -6.59
N LYS A 109 -19.43 23.65 -5.68
CA LYS A 109 -19.70 23.11 -4.33
C LYS A 109 -20.55 21.83 -4.36
N PRO A 110 -21.62 21.72 -5.18
CA PRO A 110 -22.37 20.47 -5.30
C PRO A 110 -21.55 19.32 -5.87
N PHE A 111 -20.61 19.58 -6.78
CA PHE A 111 -19.69 18.56 -7.30
C PHE A 111 -18.82 17.98 -6.18
N HIS A 112 -18.20 18.82 -5.35
CA HIS A 112 -17.39 18.34 -4.22
C HIS A 112 -18.23 17.67 -3.13
N ARG A 113 -19.43 18.19 -2.82
CA ARG A 113 -20.37 17.52 -1.90
C ARG A 113 -20.72 16.12 -2.40
N ARG A 114 -20.89 15.95 -3.71
CA ARG A 114 -21.17 14.65 -4.31
C ARG A 114 -20.02 13.66 -4.14
N ILE A 115 -18.77 14.12 -4.18
CA ILE A 115 -17.60 13.29 -3.87
C ILE A 115 -17.68 12.78 -2.42
N GLU A 116 -17.94 13.67 -1.46
CA GLU A 116 -18.07 13.33 -0.03
C GLU A 116 -19.22 12.33 0.24
N GLU A 117 -20.37 12.51 -0.41
CA GLU A 117 -21.52 11.60 -0.34
C GLU A 117 -21.17 10.19 -0.85
N ILE A 118 -20.42 10.12 -1.95
CA ILE A 118 -19.97 8.84 -2.53
C ILE A 118 -18.97 8.16 -1.60
N ILE A 119 -18.02 8.89 -1.03
CA ILE A 119 -17.08 8.36 -0.03
C ILE A 119 -17.83 7.82 1.19
N SER A 120 -18.78 8.60 1.71
CA SER A 120 -19.58 8.24 2.87
C SER A 120 -20.42 6.97 2.67
N SER A 121 -20.86 6.72 1.44
CA SER A 121 -21.62 5.52 1.08
C SER A 121 -20.76 4.29 0.78
N GLY A 122 -19.44 4.35 1.01
CA GLY A 122 -18.59 3.16 1.09
C GLY A 122 -17.35 3.16 0.20
N THR A 123 -17.07 4.22 -0.56
CA THR A 123 -15.89 4.26 -1.42
C THR A 123 -14.62 4.28 -0.57
N GLY A 124 -13.67 3.41 -0.91
CA GLY A 124 -12.42 3.20 -0.21
C GLY A 124 -11.19 3.78 -0.91
N LEU A 125 -11.30 4.25 -2.15
CA LEU A 125 -10.20 4.84 -2.94
C LEU A 125 -10.76 5.85 -3.95
N ILE A 126 -10.09 6.99 -4.09
CA ILE A 126 -10.36 7.99 -5.13
C ILE A 126 -9.27 7.90 -6.21
N PHE A 127 -9.69 7.78 -7.45
CA PHE A 127 -8.84 7.89 -8.63
C PHE A 127 -9.18 9.22 -9.32
N ASP A 128 -8.25 10.18 -9.30
CA ASP A 128 -8.42 11.48 -9.95
C ASP A 128 -7.75 11.46 -11.33
N GLY A 129 -8.58 11.40 -12.38
CA GLY A 129 -8.14 11.11 -13.74
C GLY A 129 -7.99 12.35 -14.61
N HIS A 130 -6.78 12.55 -15.13
CA HIS A 130 -6.39 13.72 -15.90
C HIS A 130 -5.57 13.36 -17.15
N SER A 131 -5.45 14.32 -18.06
CA SER A 131 -4.55 14.18 -19.20
C SER A 131 -3.60 15.34 -19.32
N THR A 132 -2.41 15.03 -19.83
CA THR A 132 -1.36 16.03 -20.04
C THR A 132 -0.80 15.95 -21.46
N VAL A 133 -0.09 17.00 -21.85
CA VAL A 133 0.85 16.99 -22.98
C VAL A 133 2.27 16.77 -22.47
N THR A 134 3.25 16.75 -23.39
CA THR A 134 4.67 16.72 -23.05
C THR A 134 5.09 18.05 -22.41
N ALA A 135 4.95 18.15 -21.10
CA ALA A 135 5.21 19.33 -20.29
C ALA A 135 5.56 18.96 -18.85
N ARG A 136 6.16 19.88 -18.09
CA ARG A 136 6.43 19.73 -16.64
C ARG A 136 7.20 18.44 -16.28
N GLY A 137 8.11 18.00 -17.16
CA GLY A 137 8.90 16.77 -16.95
C GLY A 137 8.21 15.47 -17.37
N VAL A 138 7.02 15.54 -17.97
CA VAL A 138 6.30 14.38 -18.53
C VAL A 138 6.66 14.20 -20.02
N ALA A 139 7.12 13.01 -20.38
CA ALA A 139 7.44 12.59 -21.75
C ALA A 139 6.19 12.20 -22.55
N GLU A 140 6.32 12.08 -23.87
CA GLU A 140 5.19 11.75 -24.76
C GLU A 140 4.59 10.35 -24.52
N ASN A 141 5.40 9.38 -24.09
CA ASN A 141 4.96 8.02 -23.82
C ASN A 141 4.79 7.75 -22.32
N GLN A 142 4.42 8.77 -21.53
CA GLN A 142 4.41 8.69 -20.07
C GLN A 142 3.01 8.72 -19.45
N ILE A 143 2.87 7.95 -18.37
CA ILE A 143 1.81 8.06 -17.37
C ILE A 143 2.48 8.48 -16.07
N GLU A 144 2.06 9.61 -15.52
CA GLU A 144 2.53 10.10 -14.24
C GLU A 144 1.47 9.85 -13.18
N LEU A 145 1.90 9.28 -12.05
CA LEU A 145 1.06 9.06 -10.88
C LEU A 145 1.53 9.95 -9.74
N MET A 146 0.60 10.54 -8.99
CA MET A 146 0.94 11.40 -7.87
C MET A 146 0.08 11.12 -6.65
N ASN A 147 0.73 10.90 -5.50
CA ASN A 147 0.05 10.73 -4.22
C ASN A 147 0.33 11.88 -3.23
N PHE A 148 0.97 12.97 -3.67
CA PHE A 148 1.12 14.16 -2.86
C PHE A 148 1.18 15.43 -3.69
N GLN A 149 1.03 16.58 -3.02
CA GLN A 149 1.41 17.88 -3.55
C GLN A 149 2.24 18.67 -2.53
N GLN A 150 3.02 19.63 -3.04
CA GLN A 150 3.66 20.68 -2.26
C GLN A 150 3.68 21.97 -3.10
N THR A 151 2.69 22.81 -2.88
CA THR A 151 2.54 24.11 -3.54
C THR A 151 2.98 25.24 -2.61
N GLU A 152 3.05 26.48 -3.13
CA GLU A 152 3.32 27.67 -2.31
C GLU A 152 2.24 27.90 -1.24
N LYS A 153 1.03 27.36 -1.43
CA LYS A 153 -0.07 27.43 -0.46
C LYS A 153 0.07 26.40 0.67
N ASP A 154 0.98 25.43 0.56
CA ASP A 154 1.12 24.31 1.51
C ASP A 154 2.31 24.54 2.46
N GLU A 155 2.06 24.54 3.78
CA GLU A 155 3.13 24.62 4.79
C GLU A 155 4.08 23.41 4.78
N LYS A 156 3.55 22.24 4.38
CA LYS A 156 4.26 20.96 4.29
C LYS A 156 3.64 20.10 3.18
N PRO A 157 4.35 19.08 2.66
CA PRO A 157 3.78 18.15 1.69
C PRO A 157 2.45 17.56 2.17
N LEU A 158 1.42 17.69 1.33
CA LEU A 158 0.10 17.11 1.55
C LEU A 158 0.04 15.76 0.84
N HIS A 159 0.17 14.67 1.59
CA HIS A 159 0.02 13.32 1.08
C HIS A 159 -1.44 12.90 1.04
N TYR A 160 -1.85 12.33 -0.09
CA TYR A 160 -3.20 11.85 -0.39
C TYR A 160 -3.41 10.38 -0.04
N CYS A 161 -2.34 9.58 -0.12
CA CYS A 161 -2.32 8.18 0.30
C CYS A 161 -0.89 7.70 0.58
N PRO A 162 -0.72 6.56 1.29
CA PRO A 162 0.60 5.96 1.50
C PRO A 162 1.21 5.46 0.18
N ASP A 163 2.52 5.57 0.05
CA ASP A 163 3.27 5.22 -1.18
C ASP A 163 2.98 3.80 -1.68
N VAL A 164 2.76 2.86 -0.77
CA VAL A 164 2.43 1.46 -1.11
C VAL A 164 1.23 1.35 -2.05
N ILE A 165 0.24 2.24 -1.97
CA ILE A 165 -0.94 2.20 -2.86
C ILE A 165 -0.53 2.58 -4.29
N VAL A 166 0.13 3.72 -4.45
CA VAL A 166 0.48 4.25 -5.77
C VAL A 166 1.60 3.45 -6.42
N GLU A 167 2.58 2.98 -5.66
CA GLU A 167 3.68 2.15 -6.18
C GLU A 167 3.21 0.77 -6.60
N THR A 168 2.30 0.15 -5.84
CA THR A 168 1.71 -1.14 -6.25
C THR A 168 0.94 -0.96 -7.55
N TYR A 169 0.17 0.12 -7.71
CA TYR A 169 -0.50 0.43 -8.97
C TYR A 169 0.47 0.70 -10.13
N ALA A 170 1.55 1.44 -9.86
CA ALA A 170 2.60 1.72 -10.83
C ALA A 170 3.27 0.44 -11.32
N GLU A 171 3.60 -0.50 -10.43
CA GLU A 171 4.16 -1.81 -10.78
C GLU A 171 3.22 -2.62 -11.68
N GLU A 172 1.93 -2.67 -11.36
CA GLU A 172 0.93 -3.35 -12.18
C GLU A 172 0.81 -2.73 -13.57
N LEU A 173 0.88 -1.39 -13.69
CA LEU A 173 0.93 -0.70 -14.97
C LEU A 173 2.22 -1.00 -15.76
N ARG A 174 3.39 -0.92 -15.12
CA ARG A 174 4.70 -1.20 -15.75
C ARG A 174 4.74 -2.62 -16.33
N SER A 175 4.17 -3.59 -15.60
CA SER A 175 4.07 -4.97 -16.06
C SER A 175 3.21 -5.13 -17.31
N ARG A 176 2.09 -4.39 -17.42
CA ARG A 176 1.14 -4.49 -18.54
C ARG A 176 1.47 -3.56 -19.71
N LEU A 177 2.27 -2.52 -19.48
CA LEU A 177 2.64 -1.50 -20.46
C LEU A 177 4.16 -1.33 -20.54
N PRO A 178 4.92 -2.34 -21.01
CA PRO A 178 6.38 -2.30 -21.01
C PRO A 178 7.00 -1.19 -21.87
N ASN A 179 6.22 -0.60 -22.80
CA ASN A 179 6.66 0.48 -23.68
C ASN A 179 6.18 1.87 -23.23
N VAL A 180 5.48 1.96 -22.10
CA VAL A 180 4.99 3.22 -21.53
C VAL A 180 5.82 3.53 -20.30
N LEU A 181 6.35 4.74 -20.22
CA LEU A 181 7.05 5.21 -19.04
C LEU A 181 6.02 5.47 -17.93
N VAL A 182 6.06 4.69 -16.85
CA VAL A 182 5.18 4.90 -15.69
C VAL A 182 6.01 5.37 -14.51
N THR A 183 5.74 6.59 -14.06
CA THR A 183 6.47 7.26 -12.99
C THR A 183 5.54 7.62 -11.83
N VAL A 184 6.15 7.79 -10.66
CA VAL A 184 5.46 8.16 -9.43
C VAL A 184 6.16 9.40 -8.87
N ASN A 185 5.44 10.50 -8.76
CA ASN A 185 5.93 11.80 -8.27
C ASN A 185 7.25 12.27 -8.91
N ALA A 186 7.46 12.02 -10.19
CA ALA A 186 8.71 12.32 -10.88
C ALA A 186 8.67 13.64 -11.67
N SER A 187 7.48 14.16 -11.91
CA SER A 187 7.23 15.38 -12.67
C SER A 187 7.11 16.61 -11.77
N ASP A 188 7.13 17.81 -12.35
CA ASP A 188 6.86 19.06 -11.62
C ASP A 188 5.37 19.26 -11.29
N PHE A 189 4.50 18.28 -11.58
CA PHE A 189 3.07 18.38 -11.29
C PHE A 189 2.75 18.34 -9.78
N PHE A 190 3.64 17.83 -8.92
CA PHE A 190 3.44 17.92 -7.46
C PHE A 190 3.40 19.38 -6.95
N LYS A 191 3.87 20.35 -7.74
CA LYS A 191 3.79 21.79 -7.44
C LYS A 191 2.46 22.43 -7.86
N VAL A 192 1.58 21.67 -8.52
CA VAL A 192 0.27 22.13 -8.97
C VAL A 192 -0.79 21.70 -7.96
N HIS A 193 -1.64 22.64 -7.54
CA HIS A 193 -2.69 22.36 -6.57
C HIS A 193 -3.83 21.56 -7.24
N GLY A 194 -4.07 20.33 -6.78
CA GLY A 194 -5.21 19.50 -7.18
C GLY A 194 -6.25 19.43 -6.07
N HIS A 195 -7.29 20.26 -6.17
CA HIS A 195 -8.25 20.43 -5.07
C HIS A 195 -9.08 19.18 -4.76
N VAL A 196 -9.40 18.34 -5.75
CA VAL A 196 -10.13 17.07 -5.56
C VAL A 196 -9.39 16.19 -4.57
N CYS A 197 -8.11 15.89 -4.82
CA CYS A 197 -7.30 15.13 -3.86
C CYS A 197 -7.06 15.93 -2.58
N ALA A 198 -6.73 17.21 -2.64
CA ALA A 198 -6.40 17.99 -1.43
C ALA A 198 -7.56 18.07 -0.42
N ALA A 199 -8.81 18.21 -0.90
CA ALA A 199 -9.99 18.34 -0.04
C ALA A 199 -10.54 16.99 0.45
N HIS A 200 -10.54 15.97 -0.42
CA HIS A 200 -11.28 14.73 -0.21
C HIS A 200 -10.41 13.54 0.17
N SER A 201 -9.08 13.71 0.21
CA SER A 201 -8.17 12.62 0.53
C SER A 201 -7.76 12.52 2.00
N VAL A 202 -7.24 11.35 2.37
CA VAL A 202 -6.58 11.11 3.65
C VAL A 202 -5.40 10.17 3.46
N ASN A 203 -4.23 10.52 4.03
CA ASN A 203 -3.04 9.66 4.02
C ASN A 203 -3.21 8.44 4.93
N ALA A 204 -4.07 7.52 4.54
CA ALA A 204 -4.37 6.29 5.24
C ALA A 204 -4.70 5.18 4.26
N LEU A 205 -4.52 3.95 4.70
CA LEU A 205 -4.84 2.75 3.91
C LEU A 205 -6.35 2.53 3.66
N LYS A 206 -7.21 3.27 4.37
CA LYS A 206 -8.68 3.17 4.29
C LYS A 206 -9.29 4.56 4.46
N ARG A 207 -10.56 4.69 4.06
CA ARG A 207 -11.36 5.89 4.31
C ARG A 207 -11.47 6.23 5.80
N ILE A 208 -11.53 7.52 6.12
CA ILE A 208 -11.77 8.07 7.45
C ILE A 208 -12.85 9.16 7.30
N GLY A 209 -14.04 8.92 7.87
CA GLY A 209 -15.18 9.82 7.70
C GLY A 209 -15.57 9.98 6.23
N THR A 210 -15.58 11.23 5.77
CA THR A 210 -15.89 11.65 4.39
C THR A 210 -14.67 11.69 3.46
N ARG A 211 -13.50 11.23 3.91
CA ARG A 211 -12.25 11.24 3.14
C ARG A 211 -11.75 9.83 2.85
N ALA A 212 -11.11 9.62 1.70
CA ALA A 212 -10.55 8.32 1.29
C ALA A 212 -9.12 8.48 0.74
N PRO A 213 -8.25 7.45 0.77
CA PRO A 213 -6.99 7.54 0.05
C PRO A 213 -7.23 7.92 -1.41
N ALA A 214 -6.35 8.76 -1.95
CA ALA A 214 -6.46 9.22 -3.33
C ALA A 214 -5.11 9.27 -4.02
N PHE A 215 -5.12 9.23 -5.34
CA PHE A 215 -3.98 9.62 -6.17
C PHE A 215 -4.49 10.21 -7.49
N ILE A 216 -3.63 11.01 -8.11
CA ILE A 216 -3.84 11.60 -9.43
C ILE A 216 -3.13 10.72 -10.46
N GLN A 217 -3.76 10.52 -11.62
CA GLN A 217 -3.11 9.98 -12.80
C GLN A 217 -3.18 10.97 -13.95
N GLU A 218 -2.03 11.44 -14.40
CA GLU A 218 -1.84 12.25 -15.60
C GLU A 218 -1.40 11.35 -16.75
N THR A 219 -2.27 11.14 -17.73
CA THR A 219 -1.95 10.32 -18.92
C THR A 219 -1.61 11.21 -20.11
N ASN A 220 -0.41 11.05 -20.68
CA ASN A 220 -0.04 11.83 -21.85
C ASN A 220 -0.99 11.54 -23.02
N GLU A 221 -1.51 12.59 -23.64
CA GLU A 221 -2.53 12.49 -24.67
C GLU A 221 -2.06 11.75 -25.93
N ARG A 222 -0.75 11.69 -26.18
CA ARG A 222 -0.14 10.91 -27.28
C ARG A 222 -0.37 9.41 -27.14
N LEU A 223 -0.66 8.91 -25.93
CA LEU A 223 -0.95 7.51 -25.71
C LEU A 223 -2.33 7.08 -26.23
N TYR A 224 -3.27 8.02 -26.40
CA TYR A 224 -4.67 7.70 -26.68
C TYR A 224 -5.37 8.59 -27.71
N LYS A 225 -4.70 9.60 -28.26
CA LYS A 225 -5.17 10.40 -29.39
C LYS A 225 -4.40 10.08 -30.67
N ASN A 226 -5.05 10.28 -31.81
CA ASN A 226 -4.38 10.30 -33.11
C ASN A 226 -3.57 11.60 -33.27
N ALA A 227 -2.69 11.65 -34.26
CA ALA A 227 -1.85 12.81 -34.52
C ALA A 227 -2.64 14.10 -34.84
N ASP A 228 -3.86 13.95 -35.37
CA ASP A 228 -4.80 15.05 -35.67
C ASP A 228 -5.66 15.47 -34.45
N GLY A 229 -5.45 14.83 -33.29
CA GLY A 229 -6.18 15.10 -32.06
C GLY A 229 -7.53 14.39 -31.94
N THR A 230 -7.94 13.58 -32.92
CA THR A 230 -9.14 12.73 -32.83
C THR A 230 -8.90 11.56 -31.86
N PRO A 231 -9.96 10.97 -31.27
CA PRO A 231 -9.78 9.90 -30.29
C PRO A 231 -9.29 8.62 -30.98
N ASN A 232 -8.22 8.01 -30.46
CA ASN A 232 -7.82 6.68 -30.87
C ASN A 232 -8.61 5.64 -30.06
N VAL A 233 -9.76 5.24 -30.58
CA VAL A 233 -10.70 4.34 -29.87
C VAL A 233 -10.05 3.02 -29.46
N ALA A 234 -9.13 2.48 -30.27
CA ALA A 234 -8.42 1.25 -29.95
C ALA A 234 -7.49 1.44 -28.74
N GLN A 235 -6.71 2.53 -28.71
CA GLN A 235 -5.82 2.83 -27.59
C GLN A 235 -6.60 3.20 -26.32
N ILE A 236 -7.67 3.99 -26.43
CA ILE A 236 -8.56 4.30 -25.30
C ILE A 236 -9.09 3.01 -24.67
N ASN A 237 -9.63 2.09 -25.47
CA ASN A 237 -10.13 0.80 -24.96
C ASN A 237 -9.02 -0.08 -24.37
N ARG A 238 -7.83 -0.09 -24.97
CA ARG A 238 -6.68 -0.84 -24.44
C ARG A 238 -6.26 -0.29 -23.08
N LEU A 239 -6.05 1.02 -22.98
CA LEU A 239 -5.58 1.67 -21.76
C LEU A 239 -6.60 1.58 -20.64
N ARG A 240 -7.89 1.83 -20.92
CA ARG A 240 -8.92 1.74 -19.86
C ARG A 240 -9.00 0.35 -19.24
N ARG A 241 -8.84 -0.70 -20.05
CA ARG A 241 -8.81 -2.10 -19.57
C ARG A 241 -7.58 -2.36 -18.71
N VAL A 242 -6.41 -1.93 -19.17
CA VAL A 242 -5.18 -2.06 -18.40
C VAL A 242 -5.27 -1.30 -17.08
N PHE A 243 -5.79 -0.07 -17.06
CA PHE A 243 -5.97 0.72 -15.83
C PHE A 243 -6.92 0.01 -14.86
N ALA A 244 -8.06 -0.48 -15.36
CA ALA A 244 -9.02 -1.23 -14.56
C ALA A 244 -8.42 -2.52 -13.97
N GLU A 245 -7.73 -3.32 -14.79
CA GLU A 245 -7.09 -4.58 -14.36
C GLU A 245 -5.95 -4.33 -13.36
N SER A 246 -5.12 -3.30 -13.59
CA SER A 246 -4.07 -2.89 -12.66
C SER A 246 -4.65 -2.44 -11.34
N LEU A 247 -5.70 -1.59 -11.34
CA LEU A 247 -6.41 -1.17 -10.13
C LEU A 247 -6.98 -2.38 -9.36
N HIS A 248 -7.61 -3.31 -10.07
CA HIS A 248 -8.15 -4.52 -9.46
C HIS A 248 -7.05 -5.33 -8.75
N GLN A 249 -5.93 -5.58 -9.44
CA GLN A 249 -4.81 -6.33 -8.88
C GLN A 249 -4.17 -5.59 -7.71
N THR A 250 -4.03 -4.26 -7.77
CA THR A 250 -3.55 -3.45 -6.64
C THR A 250 -4.43 -3.64 -5.41
N LEU A 251 -5.76 -3.56 -5.55
CA LEU A 251 -6.67 -3.75 -4.42
C LEU A 251 -6.59 -5.17 -3.84
N GLN A 252 -6.39 -6.19 -4.68
CA GLN A 252 -6.17 -7.56 -4.22
C GLN A 252 -4.84 -7.70 -3.45
N SER A 253 -3.74 -7.21 -4.01
CA SER A 253 -2.40 -7.26 -3.39
C SER A 253 -2.36 -6.52 -2.05
N LEU A 254 -3.05 -5.38 -1.94
CA LEU A 254 -3.18 -4.63 -0.69
C LEU A 254 -4.09 -5.32 0.34
N ASP A 255 -5.08 -6.12 -0.09
CA ASP A 255 -5.92 -6.92 0.80
C ASP A 255 -5.17 -8.16 1.31
N GLU A 256 -4.41 -8.82 0.43
CA GLU A 256 -3.54 -9.95 0.78
C GLU A 256 -2.46 -9.55 1.79
N SER A 257 -1.77 -8.43 1.56
CA SER A 257 -0.71 -7.96 2.47
C SER A 257 -1.25 -7.62 3.87
N ARG A 258 -2.51 -7.20 3.98
CA ARG A 258 -3.18 -6.98 5.28
C ARG A 258 -3.62 -8.25 5.98
N LYS A 259 -3.80 -9.36 5.24
CA LYS A 259 -4.17 -10.66 5.82
C LYS A 259 -2.98 -11.41 6.40
N ILE A 260 -1.76 -10.89 6.28
CA ILE A 260 -0.58 -11.47 6.93
C ILE A 260 -0.78 -11.39 8.44
N LYS A 261 -1.25 -12.49 9.04
CA LYS A 261 -1.31 -12.66 10.49
C LYS A 261 0.10 -12.90 10.99
N ILE A 262 0.61 -11.97 11.78
CA ILE A 262 1.86 -12.13 12.52
C ILE A 262 1.50 -12.26 13.99
N ILE A 263 1.93 -13.35 14.61
CA ILE A 263 1.86 -13.57 16.05
C ILE A 263 2.79 -12.54 16.69
N ASN A 264 2.23 -11.68 17.55
CA ASN A 264 2.99 -10.62 18.18
C ASN A 264 3.68 -11.14 19.44
N LEU A 265 4.95 -11.50 19.34
CA LEU A 265 5.78 -11.86 20.48
C LEU A 265 6.44 -10.61 21.06
N HIS A 266 6.62 -10.57 22.39
CA HIS A 266 7.48 -9.57 23.04
C HIS A 266 8.93 -9.87 22.67
N SER A 267 9.48 -9.11 21.71
CA SER A 267 10.82 -9.37 21.18
C SER A 267 11.91 -9.00 22.18
N GLY A 268 12.90 -9.88 22.33
CA GLY A 268 14.18 -9.57 22.98
C GLY A 268 15.32 -10.32 22.31
N LYS A 269 16.51 -9.70 22.25
CA LYS A 269 17.72 -10.33 21.70
C LYS A 269 18.35 -11.26 22.75
N GLN A 270 18.95 -12.36 22.30
CA GLN A 270 19.84 -13.19 23.10
C GLN A 270 21.08 -12.39 23.54
N PHE A 271 21.64 -12.71 24.71
CA PHE A 271 22.78 -11.98 25.26
C PHE A 271 24.12 -12.63 24.92
N TYR A 272 24.15 -13.94 24.77
CA TYR A 272 25.35 -14.73 24.47
C TYR A 272 25.23 -15.38 23.09
N ASN A 273 26.25 -16.13 22.64
CA ASN A 273 26.18 -16.83 21.34
C ASN A 273 25.50 -18.21 21.45
N TYR A 274 25.22 -18.68 22.67
CA TYR A 274 24.75 -20.04 22.96
C TYR A 274 23.36 -20.10 23.63
N ASP A 275 22.75 -18.95 23.93
CA ASP A 275 21.47 -18.82 24.65
C ASP A 275 20.26 -18.63 23.70
N CYS A 276 20.39 -18.97 22.42
CA CYS A 276 19.28 -18.91 21.46
C CYS A 276 18.09 -19.78 21.88
N GLY A 277 18.34 -20.99 22.41
CA GLY A 277 17.31 -21.89 22.93
C GLY A 277 16.52 -21.32 24.11
N PRO A 278 17.19 -20.95 25.23
CA PRO A 278 16.55 -20.29 26.37
C PRO A 278 15.77 -19.05 25.96
N LYS A 279 16.35 -18.22 25.09
CA LYS A 279 15.68 -17.00 24.65
C LYS A 279 14.45 -17.28 23.78
N ALA A 280 14.52 -18.26 22.89
CA ALA A 280 13.37 -18.68 22.10
C ALA A 280 12.24 -19.21 23.01
N LEU A 281 12.58 -20.04 24.01
CA LEU A 281 11.60 -20.58 24.94
C LEU A 281 10.95 -19.48 25.80
N GLN A 282 11.78 -18.60 26.37
CA GLN A 282 11.31 -17.46 27.16
C GLN A 282 10.34 -16.58 26.35
N THR A 283 10.71 -16.24 25.12
CA THR A 283 9.89 -15.38 24.24
C THR A 283 8.50 -16.01 23.99
N VAL A 284 8.43 -17.33 23.80
CA VAL A 284 7.15 -18.03 23.67
C VAL A 284 6.40 -18.14 25.00
N MET A 285 7.08 -18.33 26.12
CA MET A 285 6.46 -18.33 27.46
C MET A 285 5.83 -16.98 27.80
N HIS A 286 6.54 -15.88 27.52
CA HIS A 286 6.06 -14.50 27.68
C HIS A 286 4.81 -14.23 26.83
N TYR A 287 4.72 -14.80 25.63
CA TYR A 287 3.51 -14.70 24.79
C TYR A 287 2.27 -15.33 25.46
N TYR A 288 2.46 -16.32 26.32
CA TYR A 288 1.41 -16.92 27.14
C TYR A 288 1.26 -16.28 28.53
N GLY A 289 1.96 -15.18 28.80
CA GLY A 289 1.82 -14.41 30.04
C GLY A 289 2.63 -14.92 31.23
N GLU A 290 3.54 -15.86 30.99
CA GLU A 290 4.47 -16.30 32.04
C GLU A 290 5.64 -15.33 32.11
N ASP A 291 5.84 -14.69 33.26
CA ASP A 291 7.03 -13.87 33.50
C ASP A 291 8.17 -14.77 34.02
N VAL A 292 9.15 -15.01 33.16
CA VAL A 292 10.27 -15.93 33.43
C VAL A 292 11.59 -15.18 33.29
N ASP A 293 12.41 -15.21 34.33
CA ASP A 293 13.75 -14.62 34.32
C ASP A 293 14.71 -15.41 33.42
N SER A 294 15.56 -14.70 32.66
CA SER A 294 16.48 -15.31 31.70
C SER A 294 17.54 -16.18 32.36
N ASN A 295 18.08 -15.77 33.51
CA ASN A 295 19.16 -16.49 34.19
C ASN A 295 18.62 -17.76 34.84
N GLU A 296 17.47 -17.66 35.52
CA GLU A 296 16.79 -18.82 36.08
C GLU A 296 16.45 -19.86 35.00
N LEU A 297 16.04 -19.40 33.82
CA LEU A 297 15.73 -20.29 32.71
C LEU A 297 16.99 -20.97 32.14
N ILE A 298 18.09 -20.24 31.97
CA ILE A 298 19.39 -20.78 31.53
C ILE A 298 19.88 -21.87 32.51
N GLU A 299 19.81 -21.60 33.81
CA GLU A 299 20.19 -22.56 34.84
C GLU A 299 19.28 -23.80 34.83
N ALA A 300 17.96 -23.61 34.73
CA ALA A 300 17.00 -24.70 34.70
C ALA A 300 17.12 -25.60 33.47
N LEU A 301 17.50 -25.02 32.32
CA LEU A 301 17.74 -25.73 31.06
C LEU A 301 19.11 -26.43 31.02
N GLY A 302 20.02 -26.10 31.93
CA GLY A 302 21.39 -26.61 31.89
C GLY A 302 22.16 -26.18 30.64
N THR A 303 21.86 -24.99 30.10
CA THR A 303 22.47 -24.47 28.88
C THR A 303 23.97 -24.31 29.05
N THR A 304 24.75 -24.78 28.08
CA THR A 304 26.21 -24.63 28.04
C THR A 304 26.66 -23.85 26.80
N GLU A 305 27.97 -23.68 26.61
CA GLU A 305 28.54 -23.13 25.37
C GLU A 305 28.18 -23.94 24.12
N ASP A 306 27.78 -25.21 24.29
CA ASP A 306 27.31 -26.10 23.23
C ASP A 306 25.82 -25.87 22.87
N GLY A 307 25.15 -24.95 23.57
CA GLY A 307 23.73 -24.66 23.39
C GLY A 307 22.81 -25.41 24.37
N THR A 308 21.55 -25.58 23.97
CA THR A 308 20.51 -26.22 24.80
C THR A 308 19.86 -27.39 24.07
N PRO A 309 19.90 -28.60 24.66
CA PRO A 309 19.23 -29.76 24.06
C PRO A 309 17.70 -29.60 24.00
N PRO A 310 17.04 -30.02 22.91
CA PRO A 310 15.58 -29.93 22.79
C PRO A 310 14.80 -30.59 23.94
N GLU A 311 15.29 -31.71 24.47
CA GLU A 311 14.69 -32.47 25.58
C GLU A 311 14.61 -31.65 26.87
N GLU A 312 15.59 -30.79 27.13
CA GLU A 312 15.60 -29.92 28.30
C GLU A 312 14.60 -28.77 28.13
N MET A 313 14.47 -28.21 26.92
CA MET A 313 13.41 -27.23 26.60
C MET A 313 12.02 -27.82 26.85
N ILE A 314 11.81 -29.08 26.43
CA ILE A 314 10.55 -29.81 26.64
C ILE A 314 10.31 -30.05 28.14
N ARG A 315 11.33 -30.50 28.87
CA ARG A 315 11.24 -30.78 30.32
C ARG A 315 10.86 -29.52 31.10
N VAL A 316 11.60 -28.44 30.89
CA VAL A 316 11.38 -27.16 31.61
C VAL A 316 10.02 -26.57 31.23
N ALA A 317 9.65 -26.54 29.96
CA ALA A 317 8.33 -26.04 29.57
C ALA A 317 7.17 -26.80 30.24
N LYS A 318 7.29 -28.12 30.41
CA LYS A 318 6.30 -28.91 31.17
C LYS A 318 6.27 -28.56 32.66
N GLN A 319 7.42 -28.22 33.27
CA GLN A 319 7.47 -27.76 34.67
C GLN A 319 6.72 -26.45 34.89
N TYR A 320 6.72 -25.56 33.89
CA TYR A 320 5.90 -24.35 33.86
C TYR A 320 4.42 -24.61 33.52
N GLY A 321 3.98 -25.88 33.45
CA GLY A 321 2.58 -26.26 33.25
C GLY A 321 2.10 -26.22 31.80
N PHE A 322 3.00 -26.10 30.82
CA PHE A 322 2.61 -26.21 29.41
C PHE A 322 2.40 -27.67 28.99
N THR A 323 1.41 -27.87 28.14
CA THR A 323 1.35 -29.07 27.29
C THR A 323 2.29 -28.85 26.11
N VAL A 324 3.36 -29.64 26.02
CA VAL A 324 4.35 -29.50 24.95
C VAL A 324 4.11 -30.55 23.88
N LYS A 325 3.96 -30.10 22.63
CA LYS A 325 4.03 -30.98 21.46
C LYS A 325 5.31 -30.67 20.70
N SER A 326 6.17 -31.68 20.55
CA SER A 326 7.47 -31.54 19.92
C SER A 326 7.91 -32.82 19.22
N GLY A 327 8.95 -32.74 18.40
CA GLY A 327 9.63 -33.90 17.81
C GLY A 327 10.33 -33.55 16.50
N THR A 328 11.01 -34.54 15.95
CA THR A 328 11.61 -34.51 14.60
C THR A 328 10.59 -34.94 13.55
N ASN A 329 10.95 -34.78 12.27
CA ASN A 329 10.14 -35.17 11.11
C ASN A 329 8.79 -34.44 11.01
N TRP A 330 8.68 -33.22 11.53
CA TRP A 330 7.48 -32.42 11.30
C TRP A 330 7.36 -32.06 9.82
N SER A 331 6.11 -31.98 9.33
CA SER A 331 5.87 -31.45 7.99
C SER A 331 5.73 -29.93 8.04
N LEU A 332 6.13 -29.24 6.97
CA LEU A 332 5.88 -27.81 6.83
C LEU A 332 4.39 -27.47 6.92
N LYS A 333 3.51 -28.37 6.46
CA LYS A 333 2.05 -28.21 6.60
C LYS A 333 1.63 -28.14 8.08
N GLN A 334 2.20 -28.99 8.92
CA GLN A 334 1.92 -28.98 10.36
C GLN A 334 2.41 -27.68 11.03
N VAL A 335 3.60 -27.21 10.67
CA VAL A 335 4.13 -25.91 11.15
C VAL A 335 3.17 -24.78 10.78
N LYS A 336 2.78 -24.69 9.50
CA LYS A 336 1.87 -23.66 9.01
C LYS A 336 0.53 -23.67 9.74
N GLN A 337 -0.03 -24.85 9.99
CA GLN A 337 -1.30 -24.98 10.72
C GLN A 337 -1.22 -24.36 12.12
N TYR A 338 -0.16 -24.63 12.89
CA TYR A 338 0.00 -24.03 14.22
C TYR A 338 0.11 -22.51 14.15
N VAL A 339 0.89 -21.98 13.21
CA VAL A 339 1.08 -20.53 13.05
C VAL A 339 -0.22 -19.84 12.64
N ASP A 340 -1.00 -20.42 11.72
CA ASP A 340 -2.31 -19.91 11.29
C ASP A 340 -3.33 -19.88 12.43
N GLU A 341 -3.23 -20.84 13.36
CA GLU A 341 -4.02 -20.93 14.59
C GLU A 341 -3.52 -20.00 15.72
N GLY A 342 -2.47 -19.21 15.47
CA GLY A 342 -1.92 -18.26 16.44
C GLY A 342 -0.96 -18.88 17.47
N THR A 343 -0.43 -20.08 17.18
CA THR A 343 0.54 -20.78 18.01
C THR A 343 1.95 -20.63 17.40
N PRO A 344 2.88 -19.91 18.06
CA PRO A 344 4.26 -19.77 17.57
C PRO A 344 4.99 -21.11 17.62
N VAL A 345 5.82 -21.38 16.61
CA VAL A 345 6.54 -22.66 16.47
C VAL A 345 8.04 -22.44 16.63
N ILE A 346 8.63 -23.02 17.68
CA ILE A 346 10.08 -23.07 17.85
C ILE A 346 10.62 -24.14 16.90
N VAL A 347 11.62 -23.77 16.11
CA VAL A 347 12.31 -24.64 15.16
C VAL A 347 13.82 -24.57 15.37
N LEU A 348 14.52 -25.61 14.93
CA LEU A 348 15.97 -25.70 14.97
C LEU A 348 16.50 -25.81 13.54
N LEU A 349 17.36 -24.88 13.12
CA LEU A 349 17.82 -24.75 11.73
C LEU A 349 19.26 -24.26 11.62
N GLN A 350 19.88 -24.41 10.45
CA GLN A 350 21.21 -23.87 10.12
C GLN A 350 21.14 -22.38 9.74
N ALA A 351 21.77 -21.52 10.54
CA ALA A 351 21.60 -20.06 10.45
C ALA A 351 22.80 -19.30 9.85
N TRP A 352 24.02 -19.76 10.05
CA TRP A 352 25.23 -18.96 9.81
C TRP A 352 26.02 -19.42 8.59
N ALA A 353 26.57 -18.45 7.85
CA ALA A 353 27.48 -18.71 6.72
C ALA A 353 28.39 -17.50 6.46
N ASP A 354 29.67 -17.75 6.20
CA ASP A 354 30.65 -16.71 5.86
C ASP A 354 30.54 -16.22 4.40
N ARG A 355 29.72 -16.89 3.61
CA ARG A 355 29.46 -16.58 2.19
C ARG A 355 28.05 -16.97 1.79
N GLN A 356 27.64 -16.55 0.60
CA GLN A 356 26.40 -17.03 0.01
C GLN A 356 26.46 -18.55 -0.21
N MET A 357 25.41 -19.23 0.24
CA MET A 357 25.25 -20.69 0.15
C MET A 357 24.08 -21.06 -0.77
N THR A 358 24.26 -22.15 -1.52
CA THR A 358 23.22 -22.82 -2.30
C THR A 358 22.37 -23.73 -1.42
N LEU A 359 21.19 -24.14 -1.91
CA LEU A 359 20.31 -25.05 -1.16
C LEU A 359 20.98 -26.41 -0.86
N ASP A 360 21.82 -26.91 -1.75
CA ASP A 360 22.53 -28.18 -1.54
C ASP A 360 23.68 -28.06 -0.55
N GLU A 361 24.26 -26.87 -0.39
CA GLU A 361 25.24 -26.61 0.65
C GLU A 361 24.55 -26.52 2.01
N TRP A 362 23.41 -25.81 2.11
CA TRP A 362 22.63 -25.77 3.36
C TRP A 362 22.20 -27.15 3.84
N ARG A 363 21.75 -28.03 2.93
CA ARG A 363 21.37 -29.42 3.26
C ARG A 363 22.52 -30.26 3.84
N ARG A 364 23.77 -29.85 3.63
CA ARG A 364 24.97 -30.57 4.06
C ARG A 364 25.66 -29.92 5.25
N ASP A 365 25.21 -28.73 5.67
CA ASP A 365 25.73 -28.04 6.86
C ASP A 365 25.08 -28.62 8.12
N TRP A 366 25.88 -28.90 9.15
CA TRP A 366 25.42 -29.42 10.44
C TRP A 366 26.13 -28.74 11.62
N ASP A 367 26.91 -27.68 11.35
CA ASP A 367 27.81 -27.08 12.34
C ASP A 367 27.27 -25.73 12.87
N ASN A 368 26.16 -25.22 12.30
CA ASN A 368 25.65 -23.86 12.53
C ASN A 368 24.20 -23.83 13.04
N GLY A 369 23.87 -24.75 13.95
CA GLY A 369 22.55 -24.89 14.57
C GLY A 369 22.07 -23.65 15.32
N HIS A 370 20.79 -23.31 15.17
CA HIS A 370 20.16 -22.14 15.79
C HIS A 370 18.66 -22.33 16.01
N TYR A 371 18.18 -21.93 17.18
CA TYR A 371 16.74 -21.87 17.46
C TYR A 371 16.14 -20.56 16.98
N ALA A 372 15.03 -20.66 16.24
CA ALA A 372 14.22 -19.52 15.83
C ALA A 372 12.73 -19.81 16.01
N ILE A 373 11.89 -18.78 15.99
CA ILE A 373 10.44 -18.93 16.21
C ILE A 373 9.69 -18.48 14.96
N ILE A 374 8.91 -19.36 14.35
CA ILE A 374 8.04 -18.98 13.24
C ILE A 374 6.78 -18.32 13.80
N ILE A 375 6.51 -17.10 13.37
CA ILE A 375 5.45 -16.23 13.89
C ILE A 375 4.45 -15.78 12.81
N GLY A 376 4.72 -16.01 11.54
CA GLY A 376 3.82 -15.58 10.48
C GLY A 376 4.12 -16.24 9.14
N LEU A 377 3.13 -16.20 8.26
CA LEU A 377 3.20 -16.77 6.92
C LEU A 377 2.82 -15.70 5.90
N ASN A 378 3.57 -15.62 4.80
CA ASN A 378 3.21 -14.75 3.68
C ASN A 378 3.62 -15.39 2.35
N LYS A 379 2.63 -15.84 1.56
CA LYS A 379 2.85 -16.58 0.31
C LYS A 379 3.81 -17.75 0.56
N ASP A 380 4.98 -17.75 -0.09
CA ASP A 380 6.02 -18.77 0.04
C ASP A 380 7.10 -18.41 1.09
N MET A 381 6.81 -17.48 2.01
CA MET A 381 7.73 -17.01 3.04
C MET A 381 7.24 -17.35 4.45
N LEU A 382 8.19 -17.77 5.27
CA LEU A 382 8.06 -17.93 6.71
C LEU A 382 8.69 -16.71 7.38
N LEU A 383 7.96 -16.11 8.32
CA LEU A 383 8.42 -14.95 9.11
C LEU A 383 8.84 -15.43 10.50
N PHE A 384 9.99 -14.96 10.96
CA PHE A 384 10.60 -15.41 12.21
C PHE A 384 10.77 -14.26 13.21
N GLU A 385 10.54 -14.58 14.48
CA GLU A 385 11.20 -13.91 15.59
C GLU A 385 12.49 -14.69 15.86
N ASP A 386 13.63 -14.01 15.72
CA ASP A 386 14.95 -14.62 15.75
C ASP A 386 15.71 -14.07 16.96
N PRO A 387 16.03 -14.90 17.97
CA PRO A 387 16.78 -14.48 19.15
C PRO A 387 18.11 -13.77 18.83
N ALA A 388 18.75 -14.08 17.71
CA ALA A 388 20.02 -13.48 17.31
C ALA A 388 19.87 -12.09 16.64
N SER A 389 18.64 -11.67 16.32
CA SER A 389 18.35 -10.46 15.55
C SER A 389 17.39 -9.52 16.29
N ILE A 390 17.62 -8.21 16.16
CA ILE A 390 16.66 -7.18 16.61
C ILE A 390 15.52 -7.01 15.59
N ARG A 391 15.76 -7.42 14.35
CA ARG A 391 14.77 -7.36 13.26
C ARG A 391 14.10 -8.72 13.13
N ARG A 392 12.81 -8.73 12.83
CA ARG A 392 12.14 -9.92 12.32
C ARG A 392 12.78 -10.37 11.01
N THR A 393 13.07 -11.66 10.89
CA THR A 393 13.74 -12.25 9.73
C THR A 393 12.75 -13.09 8.92
N TRP A 394 13.14 -13.51 7.73
CA TRP A 394 12.29 -14.33 6.87
C TRP A 394 13.12 -15.30 6.03
N LEU A 395 12.53 -16.44 5.68
CA LEU A 395 13.07 -17.40 4.73
C LEU A 395 11.98 -17.85 3.76
N ARG A 396 12.36 -18.15 2.51
CA ARG A 396 11.45 -18.85 1.60
C ARG A 396 11.27 -20.30 2.04
N GLU A 397 10.12 -20.90 1.79
CA GLU A 397 9.82 -22.29 2.20
C GLU A 397 10.89 -23.29 1.73
N ARG A 398 11.35 -23.15 0.48
CA ARG A 398 12.38 -24.04 -0.09
C ARG A 398 13.72 -23.90 0.61
N GLU A 399 14.04 -22.70 1.06
CA GLU A 399 15.29 -22.41 1.78
C GLU A 399 15.20 -22.90 3.22
N PHE A 400 14.09 -22.63 3.90
CA PHE A 400 13.83 -23.16 5.23
C PHE A 400 13.94 -24.69 5.26
N LEU A 401 13.27 -25.39 4.34
CA LEU A 401 13.36 -26.85 4.23
C LEU A 401 14.77 -27.37 3.99
N ALA A 402 15.64 -26.58 3.35
CA ALA A 402 17.04 -26.94 3.14
C ALA A 402 17.92 -26.72 4.38
N ARG A 403 17.46 -25.90 5.34
CA ARG A 403 18.18 -25.53 6.56
C ARG A 403 17.60 -26.20 7.81
N TRP A 404 16.44 -26.84 7.73
CA TRP A 404 15.63 -27.29 8.87
C TRP A 404 16.13 -28.62 9.46
N HIS A 405 17.37 -28.62 9.91
CA HIS A 405 18.01 -29.75 10.56
C HIS A 405 19.16 -29.25 11.44
N ASP A 406 19.53 -30.06 12.42
CA ASP A 406 20.71 -29.82 13.27
C ASP A 406 21.16 -31.12 13.93
N MET A 407 22.28 -31.11 14.66
CA MET A 407 22.81 -32.29 15.32
C MET A 407 23.26 -31.98 16.75
N HIS A 408 22.98 -32.89 17.68
CA HIS A 408 23.48 -32.80 19.04
C HIS A 408 25.03 -32.87 19.02
N PRO A 409 25.74 -31.87 19.57
CA PRO A 409 27.19 -31.73 19.40
C PRO A 409 28.00 -32.89 20.02
N LYS A 410 27.52 -33.49 21.12
CA LYS A 410 28.19 -34.62 21.80
C LYS A 410 27.75 -36.01 21.34
N SER A 411 26.44 -36.27 21.24
CA SER A 411 25.92 -37.60 20.89
C SER A 411 25.87 -37.87 19.39
N GLY A 412 25.91 -36.84 18.55
CA GLY A 412 25.71 -36.96 17.10
C GLY A 412 24.26 -37.29 16.71
N GLU A 413 23.32 -37.19 17.64
CA GLU A 413 21.89 -37.38 17.36
C GLU A 413 21.39 -36.30 16.41
N LYS A 414 20.69 -36.70 15.34
CA LYS A 414 20.20 -35.77 14.31
C LYS A 414 18.78 -35.31 14.60
N TYR A 415 18.58 -34.01 14.53
CA TYR A 415 17.29 -33.34 14.66
C TYR A 415 16.79 -32.86 13.30
N GLU A 416 16.30 -33.78 12.47
CA GLU A 416 15.69 -33.41 11.19
C GLU A 416 14.27 -32.88 11.39
N HIS A 417 13.98 -31.72 10.80
CA HIS A 417 12.68 -31.07 10.85
C HIS A 417 12.11 -30.96 12.27
N PHE A 418 12.93 -30.50 13.21
CA PHE A 418 12.51 -30.31 14.60
C PHE A 418 11.49 -29.18 14.72
N GLY A 419 10.35 -29.47 15.34
CA GLY A 419 9.36 -28.46 15.72
C GLY A 419 8.92 -28.65 17.16
N MET A 420 8.65 -27.54 17.84
CA MET A 420 8.11 -27.52 19.21
C MET A 420 7.09 -26.39 19.36
N VAL A 421 5.96 -26.70 19.97
CA VAL A 421 4.92 -25.73 20.35
C VAL A 421 4.53 -25.89 21.82
N LEU A 422 4.24 -24.76 22.47
CA LEU A 422 3.67 -24.73 23.81
C LEU A 422 2.16 -24.54 23.72
N LEU A 423 1.40 -25.36 24.46
CA LEU A 423 -0.06 -25.41 24.48
C LEU A 423 -0.58 -25.46 25.92
N GLY A 424 -1.89 -25.39 26.10
CA GLY A 424 -2.56 -25.53 27.40
C GLY A 424 -2.75 -24.24 28.17
N LYS A 425 -2.19 -23.13 27.68
CA LYS A 425 -2.44 -21.76 28.16
C LYS A 425 -2.97 -20.89 27.03
N GLN A 426 -3.70 -19.83 27.35
CA GLN A 426 -4.17 -18.85 26.38
C GLN A 426 -3.12 -17.74 26.22
N PRO A 427 -2.95 -17.16 25.02
CA PRO A 427 -2.08 -15.99 24.84
C PRO A 427 -2.45 -14.86 25.81
N ALA A 428 -1.44 -14.16 26.33
CA ALA A 428 -1.64 -13.04 27.22
C ALA A 428 -2.46 -11.94 26.51
N THR A 429 -3.43 -11.38 27.22
CA THR A 429 -4.14 -10.19 26.75
C THR A 429 -3.34 -8.96 27.16
N LEU A 430 -2.91 -8.16 26.16
CA LEU A 430 -2.30 -6.87 26.41
C LEU A 430 -3.38 -5.93 26.97
N SER A 431 -3.41 -5.76 28.29
CA SER A 431 -4.31 -4.84 28.98
C SER A 431 -3.49 -3.85 29.81
N PHE A 432 -4.01 -2.64 29.98
CA PHE A 432 -3.35 -1.62 30.81
C PHE A 432 -3.62 -1.95 32.27
N GLU A 433 -2.54 -2.21 33.01
CA GLU A 433 -2.59 -2.36 34.46
C GLU A 433 -2.05 -1.09 35.13
N HIS A 434 -2.56 -0.79 36.32
CA HIS A 434 -2.06 0.33 37.12
C HIS A 434 -0.63 0.00 37.58
N MET A 435 0.28 0.97 37.44
CA MET A 435 1.64 0.84 37.95
C MET A 435 1.60 1.09 39.47
N ASP A 436 1.66 0.01 40.25
CA ASP A 436 1.69 0.07 41.72
C ASP A 436 3.07 0.46 42.29
#